data_AF-A0A267F5G9-F1
#
_entry.id   AF-A0A267F5G9-F1
#
_cell.length_a   1.000
_cell.length_b   1.000
_cell.length_c   1.000
_cell.angle_alpha   90.00
_cell.angle_beta   90.00
_cell.angle_gamma   90.00
#
_symmetry.space_group_name_H-M   'P 1'
#
loop_
_entity.id
_entity.type
_entity.pdbx_description
1 polymer ?
#
loop_
_entity_poly.entity_id
_entity_poly.type
_entity_poly.pdbx_seq_one_letter_code
_entity_poly.pdbx_strand_id
1 'polypeptide(L)'
;GQLALWCALGLWHSACCFFGVAAVFLTNDWVGSNGYAYDVYAFGTVVITCVLVCVTTRILLITYSFSVPTLIGFLFSTVTYVILLSAYSGISTAFLSKQLTYYWTYFDLSGQPSSWLLLLCVLVLAVRQTWPFDSCKTGAPNLS
;
A
#
# COMPACT_ATOMS: atom_id res chain seq x y z
N GLY A 1 -23.87 2.26 -15.53
CA GLY A 1 -23.49 1.84 -14.17
C GLY A 1 -22.07 2.23 -13.86
N GLN A 2 -21.82 3.49 -13.53
CA GLN A 2 -20.48 4.02 -13.29
C GLN A 2 -19.95 3.62 -11.90
N LEU A 3 -20.81 3.63 -10.88
CA LEU A 3 -20.51 3.18 -9.51
C LEU A 3 -20.01 1.73 -9.45
N ALA A 4 -20.68 0.80 -10.13
CA ALA A 4 -20.28 -0.61 -10.15
C ALA A 4 -18.86 -0.81 -10.72
N LEU A 5 -18.48 -0.01 -11.72
CA LEU A 5 -17.14 -0.04 -12.31
C LEU A 5 -16.07 0.48 -11.34
N TRP A 6 -16.37 1.54 -10.59
CA TRP A 6 -15.48 2.05 -9.53
C TRP A 6 -15.32 1.04 -8.38
N CYS A 7 -16.39 0.36 -7.98
CA CYS A 7 -16.34 -0.69 -6.97
C CYS A 7 -15.52 -1.90 -7.43
N ALA A 8 -15.70 -2.34 -8.68
CA ALA A 8 -14.91 -3.43 -9.26
C ALA A 8 -13.42 -3.07 -9.35
N LEU A 9 -13.08 -1.83 -9.72
CA LEU A 9 -11.69 -1.35 -9.70
C LEU A 9 -11.11 -1.35 -8.29
N GLY A 10 -11.87 -0.90 -7.29
CA GLY A 10 -11.45 -0.92 -5.89
C GLY A 10 -11.21 -2.34 -5.40
N LEU A 11 -12.11 -3.27 -5.72
CA LEU A 11 -11.99 -4.68 -5.35
C LEU A 11 -10.76 -5.34 -6.00
N TRP A 12 -10.46 -5.00 -7.26
CA TRP A 12 -9.26 -5.46 -7.93
C TRP A 12 -7.97 -4.98 -7.25
N HIS A 13 -7.90 -3.69 -6.88
CA HIS A 13 -6.72 -3.16 -6.19
C HIS A 13 -6.50 -3.84 -4.83
N SER A 14 -7.57 -4.02 -4.05
CA SER A 14 -7.49 -4.72 -2.77
C SER A 14 -7.07 -6.17 -2.94
N ALA A 15 -7.59 -6.88 -3.95
CA ALA A 15 -7.18 -8.25 -4.27
C ALA A 15 -5.70 -8.34 -4.65
N CYS A 16 -5.19 -7.43 -5.49
CA CYS A 16 -3.78 -7.40 -5.87
C CYS A 16 -2.87 -7.12 -4.67
N CYS A 17 -3.25 -6.19 -3.80
CA CYS A 17 -2.48 -5.87 -2.60
C CYS A 17 -2.42 -7.06 -1.62
N PHE A 18 -3.54 -7.75 -1.42
CA PHE A 18 -3.60 -8.88 -0.51
C PHE A 18 -2.90 -10.14 -1.07
N PHE A 19 -3.29 -10.58 -2.27
CA PHE A 19 -2.74 -11.79 -2.88
C PHE A 19 -1.29 -11.61 -3.36
N GLY A 20 -0.91 -10.41 -3.79
CA GLY A 20 0.47 -10.11 -4.17
C GLY A 20 1.42 -10.25 -2.99
N VAL A 21 1.04 -9.74 -1.82
CA VAL A 21 1.81 -9.90 -0.59
C VAL A 21 1.76 -11.35 -0.10
N ALA A 22 0.59 -11.98 -0.09
CA ALA A 22 0.44 -13.38 0.34
C ALA A 22 1.27 -14.36 -0.49
N ALA A 23 1.35 -14.17 -1.81
CA ALA A 23 2.17 -15.02 -2.68
C ALA A 23 3.66 -14.99 -2.28
N VAL A 24 4.19 -13.81 -1.96
CA VAL A 24 5.60 -13.66 -1.54
C VAL A 24 5.84 -14.22 -0.14
N PHE A 25 4.84 -14.14 0.74
CA PHE A 25 4.85 -14.74 2.08
C PHE A 25 4.74 -16.26 2.09
N LEU A 26 4.13 -16.87 1.07
CA LEU A 26 4.02 -18.33 0.95
C LEU A 26 5.27 -18.97 0.33
N THR A 27 6.01 -18.24 -0.51
CA THR A 27 7.18 -18.79 -1.21
C THR A 27 8.51 -18.54 -0.51
N ASN A 28 8.56 -17.57 0.41
CA ASN A 28 9.72 -17.30 1.23
C ASN A 28 9.32 -17.54 2.67
N ASP A 29 10.09 -18.29 3.44
CA ASP A 29 10.02 -18.18 4.89
C ASP A 29 10.52 -16.77 5.22
N TRP A 30 9.62 -15.87 5.65
CA TRP A 30 9.96 -14.48 5.96
C TRP A 30 10.78 -14.42 7.25
N VAL A 31 12.03 -14.86 7.16
CA VAL A 31 13.08 -14.62 8.14
C VAL A 31 13.71 -13.29 7.75
N GLY A 32 13.48 -12.26 8.55
CA GLY A 32 14.10 -10.98 8.33
C GLY A 32 15.62 -11.08 8.32
N SER A 33 16.29 -10.09 7.73
CA SER A 33 17.77 -10.02 7.69
C SER A 33 18.44 -10.11 9.08
N ASN A 34 17.67 -9.92 10.14
CA ASN A 34 18.08 -10.00 11.55
C ASN A 34 17.82 -11.39 12.19
N GLY A 35 17.34 -12.38 11.43
CA GLY A 35 17.02 -13.73 11.93
C GLY A 35 15.64 -13.88 12.59
N TYR A 36 14.85 -12.80 12.67
CA TYR A 36 13.49 -12.83 13.24
C TYR A 36 12.45 -13.28 12.20
N ALA A 37 11.59 -14.23 12.57
CA ALA A 37 10.46 -14.62 11.75
C ALA A 37 9.37 -13.52 11.80
N TYR A 38 8.94 -13.05 10.63
CA TYR A 38 7.83 -12.12 10.52
C TYR A 38 6.49 -12.84 10.71
N ASP A 39 5.73 -12.39 11.71
CA ASP A 39 4.41 -12.92 12.04
C ASP A 39 3.28 -12.15 11.31
N VAL A 40 2.03 -12.55 11.52
CA VAL A 40 0.82 -11.99 10.88
C VAL A 40 0.72 -10.46 10.96
N TYR A 41 1.30 -9.85 12.00
CA TYR A 41 1.33 -8.39 12.17
C TYR A 41 2.23 -7.68 11.16
N ALA A 42 3.39 -8.26 10.84
CA ALA A 42 4.29 -7.74 9.83
C ALA A 42 3.73 -7.94 8.41
N PHE A 43 3.02 -9.05 8.19
CA PHE A 43 2.22 -9.23 6.98
C PHE A 43 1.17 -8.12 6.85
N GLY A 44 0.41 -7.85 7.91
CA GLY A 44 -0.62 -6.81 7.93
C GLY A 44 -0.08 -5.42 7.63
N THR A 45 1.07 -5.04 8.20
CA THR A 45 1.68 -3.73 7.94
C THR A 45 2.11 -3.58 6.47
N VAL A 46 2.68 -4.63 5.85
CA VAL A 46 3.05 -4.62 4.42
C VAL A 46 1.83 -4.50 3.50
N VAL A 47 0.75 -5.19 3.81
CA VAL A 47 -0.49 -5.08 3.04
C VAL A 47 -1.03 -3.64 3.12
N ILE A 48 -1.06 -3.04 4.32
CA ILE A 48 -1.57 -1.68 4.50
C ILE A 48 -0.69 -0.63 3.81
N THR A 49 0.64 -0.73 3.90
CA THR A 49 1.54 0.18 3.16
C THR A 49 1.32 0.08 1.66
N CYS A 50 1.18 -1.14 1.14
CA CYS A 50 0.91 -1.38 -0.27
C CYS A 50 -0.41 -0.74 -0.74
N VAL A 51 -1.48 -0.91 0.03
CA VAL A 51 -2.78 -0.28 -0.25
C VAL A 51 -2.68 1.24 -0.24
N LEU A 52 -2.00 1.82 0.75
CA LEU A 52 -1.81 3.27 0.85
C LEU A 52 -1.06 3.83 -0.36
N VAL A 53 0.01 3.18 -0.80
CA VAL A 53 0.76 3.63 -2.00
C VAL A 53 -0.13 3.48 -3.24
N CYS A 54 -0.82 2.35 -3.42
CA CYS A 54 -1.70 2.14 -4.57
C CYS A 54 -2.82 3.19 -4.67
N VAL A 55 -3.50 3.49 -3.57
CA VAL A 55 -4.57 4.50 -3.53
C VAL A 55 -4.00 5.89 -3.83
N THR A 56 -2.86 6.22 -3.21
CA THR A 56 -2.25 7.53 -3.40
C THR A 56 -1.77 7.74 -4.84
N THR A 57 -1.14 6.74 -5.46
CA THR A 57 -0.73 6.79 -6.86
C THR A 57 -1.94 6.93 -7.79
N ARG A 58 -3.05 6.26 -7.49
CA ARG A 58 -4.28 6.39 -8.28
C ARG A 58 -4.87 7.81 -8.22
N ILE A 59 -4.85 8.43 -7.05
CA ILE A 59 -5.28 9.83 -6.90
C ILE A 59 -4.37 10.76 -7.69
N LEU A 60 -3.05 10.53 -7.67
CA LEU A 60 -2.10 11.30 -8.47
C LEU A 60 -2.33 11.14 -9.98
N LEU A 61 -2.62 9.94 -10.46
CA LEU A 61 -2.89 9.69 -11.89
C LEU A 61 -4.18 10.36 -12.39
N ILE A 62 -5.20 10.49 -11.54
CA ILE A 62 -6.47 11.16 -11.89
C ILE A 62 -6.33 12.68 -11.78
N THR A 63 -5.40 13.17 -10.95
CA THR A 63 -5.19 14.60 -10.74
C THR A 63 -4.40 15.20 -11.90
N TYR A 64 -5.10 15.84 -12.83
CA TYR A 64 -4.49 16.44 -14.03
C TYR A 64 -3.65 17.71 -13.74
N SER A 65 -3.85 18.36 -12.58
CA SER A 65 -3.12 19.58 -12.20
C SER A 65 -2.32 19.37 -10.92
N PHE A 66 -0.99 19.40 -11.02
CA PHE A 66 -0.09 19.38 -9.86
C PHE A 66 -0.09 20.75 -9.16
N SER A 67 -1.10 20.97 -8.33
CA SER A 67 -1.16 22.13 -7.45
C SER A 67 -0.36 21.85 -6.17
N VAL A 68 0.42 22.82 -5.67
CA VAL A 68 1.12 22.76 -4.37
C VAL A 68 0.30 22.10 -3.23
N PRO A 69 -1.01 22.37 -3.04
CA PRO A 69 -1.81 21.69 -2.01
C PRO A 69 -1.89 20.17 -2.16
N THR A 70 -1.86 19.62 -3.37
CA THR A 70 -1.89 18.17 -3.60
C THR A 70 -0.59 17.50 -3.15
N LEU A 71 0.54 18.17 -3.37
CA LEU A 71 1.85 17.72 -2.90
C LEU A 71 1.95 17.75 -1.37
N ILE A 72 1.43 18.80 -0.73
CA ILE A 72 1.40 18.91 0.74
C ILE A 72 0.50 17.81 1.32
N GLY A 73 -0.66 17.55 0.72
CA GLY A 73 -1.57 16.48 1.14
C GLY A 73 -0.91 15.10 1.06
N PHE A 74 -0.13 14.84 0.00
CA PHE A 74 0.64 13.60 -0.16
C PHE A 74 1.66 13.45 0.99
N LEU A 75 2.50 14.46 1.20
CA LEU A 75 3.53 14.45 2.24
C LEU A 75 2.92 14.28 3.63
N PHE A 76 1.84 15.00 3.90
CA PHE A 76 1.11 14.90 5.16
C PHE A 76 0.55 13.50 5.38
N SER A 77 -0.01 12.86 4.35
CA SER A 77 -0.52 11.48 4.45
C SER A 77 0.59 10.49 4.79
N THR A 78 1.74 10.57 4.11
CA THR A 78 2.87 9.67 4.39
C THR A 78 3.45 9.89 5.78
N VAL A 79 3.61 11.15 6.21
CA VAL A 79 4.18 11.48 7.52
C VAL A 79 3.21 11.08 8.64
N THR A 80 1.92 11.37 8.47
CA THR A 80 0.88 11.00 9.44
C THR A 80 0.79 9.49 9.62
N TYR A 81 0.91 8.72 8.53
CA TYR A 81 0.94 7.26 8.60
C TYR A 81 2.10 6.74 9.48
N VAL A 82 3.31 7.25 9.26
CA VAL A 82 4.50 6.85 10.05
C VAL A 82 4.35 7.26 11.51
N ILE A 83 3.87 8.48 11.78
CA ILE A 83 3.64 8.98 13.14
C ILE A 83 2.61 8.12 13.86
N LEU A 84 1.45 7.84 13.24
CA LEU A 84 0.40 7.02 13.83
C LEU A 84 0.89 5.62 14.16
N LEU A 85 1.66 5.00 13.27
CA LEU A 85 2.18 3.66 13.48
C LEU A 85 3.22 3.61 14.60
N SER A 86 4.07 4.64 14.70
CA SER A 86 5.03 4.79 15.81
C SER A 86 4.34 5.06 17.16
N ALA A 87 3.32 5.93 17.17
CA ALA A 87 2.54 6.23 18.36
C ALA A 87 1.74 5.02 18.84
N TYR A 88 1.12 4.28 17.91
CA TYR A 88 0.41 3.03 18.21
C TYR A 88 1.36 2.00 18.82
N SER A 89 2.56 1.84 18.26
CA SER A 89 3.57 0.93 18.81
C SER A 89 3.99 1.32 20.23
N GLY A 90 4.24 2.61 20.48
CA GLY A 90 4.64 3.12 21.80
C GLY A 90 3.54 2.97 22.87
N ILE A 91 2.30 3.34 22.55
CA ILE A 91 1.16 3.21 23.47
C ILE A 91 0.87 1.74 23.77
N SER A 92 0.92 0.87 22.74
CA SER A 92 0.67 -0.57 22.91
C SER A 92 1.70 -1.22 23.83
N THR A 93 2.98 -0.84 23.74
CA THR A 93 4.00 -1.35 24.66
C THR A 93 3.84 -0.88 26.10
N ALA A 94 3.30 0.33 26.31
CA ALA A 94 3.10 0.89 27.65
C ALA A 94 1.87 0.30 28.36
N PHE A 95 0.78 0.03 27.62
CA PHE A 95 -0.49 -0.44 28.18
C PHE A 95 -0.70 -1.96 28.08
N LEU A 96 -0.12 -2.63 27.09
CA LEU A 96 -0.26 -4.07 26.86
C LEU A 96 1.13 -4.74 26.91
N SER A 97 1.59 -5.11 28.10
CA SER A 97 2.91 -5.72 28.33
C SER A 97 3.17 -7.05 27.59
N LYS A 98 2.20 -7.56 26.83
CA LYS A 98 2.30 -8.80 26.05
C LYS A 98 2.76 -8.61 24.59
N GLN A 99 2.93 -7.37 24.10
CA GLN A 99 3.32 -7.11 22.70
C GLN A 99 4.76 -6.56 22.53
N LEU A 100 5.66 -6.79 23.49
CA LEU A 100 7.06 -6.33 23.39
C LEU A 100 7.83 -6.92 22.19
N THR A 101 7.39 -8.04 21.62
CA THR A 101 8.05 -8.70 20.48
C THR A 101 7.95 -7.94 19.15
N TYR A 102 7.16 -6.87 19.08
CA TYR A 102 6.83 -6.19 17.80
C TYR A 102 7.10 -4.68 17.81
N TYR A 103 7.90 -4.20 18.77
CA TYR A 103 8.32 -2.81 18.81
C TYR A 103 9.06 -2.48 17.50
N TRP A 104 8.57 -1.48 16.75
CA TRP A 104 9.22 -0.96 15.53
C TRP A 104 9.17 -1.84 14.28
N THR A 105 8.18 -2.72 14.15
CA THR A 105 7.93 -3.55 12.95
C THR A 105 8.03 -2.78 11.62
N TYR A 106 7.55 -1.54 11.57
CA TYR A 106 7.63 -0.69 10.37
C TYR A 106 9.06 -0.34 9.95
N PHE A 107 9.94 -0.06 10.91
CA PHE A 107 11.33 0.33 10.62
C PHE A 107 12.16 -0.88 10.20
N ASP A 108 11.92 -2.05 10.79
CA ASP A 108 12.55 -3.30 10.35
C ASP A 108 12.13 -3.67 8.93
N LEU A 109 10.85 -3.52 8.60
CA LEU A 109 10.34 -3.73 7.24
C LEU A 109 10.92 -2.73 6.24
N SER A 110 11.01 -1.46 6.62
CA SER A 110 11.56 -0.41 5.76
C SER A 110 13.07 -0.57 5.54
N GLY A 111 13.78 -1.21 6.47
CA GLY A 111 15.20 -1.55 6.35
C GLY A 111 15.50 -2.68 5.35
N GLN A 112 14.48 -3.41 4.89
CA GLN A 112 14.67 -4.53 3.97
C GLN A 112 14.43 -4.14 2.51
N PRO A 113 15.38 -4.34 1.59
CA PRO A 113 15.19 -3.99 0.18
C PRO A 113 14.09 -4.82 -0.50
N SER A 114 13.81 -6.03 0.01
CA SER A 114 12.75 -6.90 -0.48
C SER A 114 11.36 -6.30 -0.32
N SER A 115 11.10 -5.56 0.76
CA SER A 115 9.79 -4.92 0.99
C SER A 115 9.51 -3.83 -0.04
N TRP A 116 10.53 -3.05 -0.42
CA TRP A 116 10.44 -2.02 -1.45
C TRP A 116 10.20 -2.61 -2.84
N LEU A 117 10.88 -3.70 -3.18
CA LEU A 117 10.64 -4.41 -4.44
C LEU A 117 9.21 -4.96 -4.51
N LEU A 118 8.70 -5.48 -3.39
CA LEU A 118 7.32 -5.96 -3.29
C LEU A 118 6.32 -4.82 -3.51
N LEU A 119 6.55 -3.67 -2.86
CA LEU A 119 5.73 -2.46 -3.06
C LEU A 119 5.72 -2.02 -4.53
N LEU A 120 6.89 -1.99 -5.19
CA LEU A 120 6.99 -1.63 -6.61
C LEU A 120 6.29 -2.64 -7.53
N CYS A 121 6.48 -3.95 -7.30
CA CYS A 121 5.84 -4.99 -8.10
C CYS A 121 4.31 -4.92 -8.01
N VAL A 122 3.76 -4.78 -6.81
CA VAL A 122 2.30 -4.71 -6.63
C VAL A 122 1.74 -3.41 -7.18
N LEU A 123 2.47 -2.29 -7.07
CA LEU A 123 2.09 -1.03 -7.70
C LEU A 123 1.96 -1.20 -9.22
N VAL A 124 2.94 -1.82 -9.87
CA VAL A 124 2.91 -2.06 -11.32
C VAL A 124 1.72 -2.94 -11.71
N LEU A 125 1.42 -3.99 -10.95
CA LEU A 125 0.27 -4.86 -11.19
C LEU A 125 -1.08 -4.12 -11.02
N ALA A 126 -1.20 -3.32 -9.96
CA ALA A 126 -2.40 -2.53 -9.68
C ALA A 126 -2.65 -1.48 -10.77
N VAL A 127 -1.59 -0.75 -11.15
CA VAL A 127 -1.65 0.29 -12.18
C VAL A 127 -1.85 -0.32 -13.58
N ARG A 128 -1.21 -1.44 -13.91
CA ARG A 128 -1.36 -2.08 -15.23
C ARG A 128 -2.82 -2.35 -15.58
N GLN A 129 -3.63 -2.77 -14.61
CA GLN A 129 -5.05 -3.04 -14.85
C GLN A 129 -5.86 -1.75 -15.07
N THR A 130 -5.44 -0.59 -14.57
CA THR A 130 -6.17 0.67 -14.78
C THR A 130 -5.99 1.26 -16.18
N TRP A 131 -4.84 1.07 -16.84
CA TRP A 131 -4.56 1.55 -18.20
C TRP A 131 -5.60 1.17 -19.27
N PRO A 132 -6.08 -0.09 -19.38
CA PRO A 132 -7.11 -0.45 -20.35
C PRO A 132 -8.46 0.22 -20.09
N PHE A 133 -8.82 0.52 -18.83
CA PHE A 133 -10.08 1.19 -18.51
C PHE A 133 -10.08 2.67 -18.86
N ASP A 134 -8.95 3.36 -18.70
CA ASP A 134 -8.84 4.77 -19.09
C ASP A 134 -8.75 4.93 -20.61
N SER A 135 -8.13 3.97 -21.31
CA SER A 135 -8.11 3.92 -22.79
C SER A 135 -9.51 3.76 -23.41
N CYS A 136 -10.40 3.00 -22.75
CA CYS A 136 -11.80 2.88 -23.18
C CYS A 136 -12.62 4.18 -22.99
N LYS A 137 -12.23 5.06 -22.06
CA LYS A 137 -12.89 6.37 -21.89
C LYS A 137 -12.41 7.40 -22.90
N THR A 138 -11.14 7.35 -23.31
CA THR A 138 -10.59 8.24 -24.34
C THR A 138 -10.84 7.75 -25.78
N GLY A 139 -11.25 6.49 -25.95
CA GLY A 139 -11.66 5.91 -27.23
C GLY A 139 -13.09 6.25 -27.69
N ALA A 140 -13.82 7.15 -27.02
CA ALA A 140 -15.04 7.75 -27.55
C ALA A 140 -14.66 9.09 -28.22
N PRO A 141 -14.29 9.11 -29.52
CA PRO A 141 -14.23 10.36 -30.24
C PRO A 141 -15.62 11.00 -30.22
N ASN A 142 -15.63 12.31 -29.97
CA ASN A 142 -16.76 13.19 -30.20
C ASN A 142 -17.44 12.79 -31.52
N LEU A 143 -18.66 12.27 -31.43
CA LEU A 143 -19.60 12.26 -32.54
C LEU A 143 -20.75 13.15 -32.11
N SER A 144 -20.72 14.34 -32.72
CA SER A 144 -21.85 15.21 -33.05
C SER A 144 -23.16 14.48 -33.26
#